data_AF-A0A2A5AGA7-F1
#
_entry.id   AF-A0A2A5AGA7-F1
#
_cell.length_a   1.000
_cell.length_b   1.000
_cell.length_c   1.000
_cell.angle_alpha   90.00
_cell.angle_beta   90.00
_cell.angle_gamma   90.00
#
_symmetry.space_group_name_H-M   'P 1'
#
loop_
_entity.id
_entity.type
_entity.pdbx_description
1 polymer ?
#
loop_
_entity_poly.entity_id
_entity_poly.type
_entity_poly.pdbx_seq_one_letter_code
_entity_poly.pdbx_strand_id
1 'polypeptide(L)'
;MDLIRFETGWSPFLLSQFRDGLTRRRQCRTDGLKGMAKSEAPNTGPLSLDAIAQRMAKHADARQAQTALLKKRGGETPTAREREALKRWERDREELHREYYLSSIPKGVYLAMSGRQARTVNEQGVRYGLPITGRHINLPDYIRAMHDFLARNKKQLARHGDPEGGGVEQATTIAERLQLAKATREEIKLRMELGELVRVATIHEHLEKISASLRRACELIQSKGDKASFEILDEAIKEIVTNIETMTDPDLKP
;
A
#
# COMPACT_ATOMS: atom_id res chain seq x y z
N MET A 1 34.24 37.23 24.83
CA MET A 1 34.32 35.77 24.64
C MET A 1 33.19 35.19 25.46
N ASP A 2 32.03 35.00 24.85
CA ASP A 2 30.81 34.65 25.55
C ASP A 2 30.53 33.16 25.38
N LEU A 3 30.54 32.44 26.50
CA LEU A 3 30.20 31.03 26.60
C LEU A 3 28.68 30.89 26.71
N ILE A 4 28.05 30.39 25.66
CA ILE A 4 26.64 29.99 25.65
C ILE A 4 26.52 28.66 26.41
N ARG A 5 25.92 28.70 27.61
CA ARG A 5 25.47 27.51 28.34
C ARG A 5 24.16 26.99 27.72
N PHE A 6 24.19 25.78 27.17
CA PHE A 6 22.99 25.02 26.83
C PHE A 6 22.45 24.34 28.10
N GLU A 7 21.47 24.94 28.75
CA GLU A 7 20.64 24.26 29.74
C GLU A 7 19.67 23.35 29.00
N THR A 8 19.97 22.04 28.99
CA THR A 8 19.08 21.01 28.45
C THR A 8 17.99 20.71 29.49
N GLY A 9 16.98 21.58 29.55
CA GLY A 9 15.76 21.38 30.32
C GLY A 9 14.89 20.27 29.72
N TRP A 10 15.25 19.01 29.93
CA TRP A 10 14.34 17.90 29.69
C TRP A 10 13.36 17.82 30.86
N SER A 11 12.09 18.10 30.57
CA SER A 11 10.99 17.96 31.54
C SER A 11 10.99 16.57 32.18
N PRO A 12 10.85 16.45 33.51
CA PRO A 12 10.70 15.16 34.20
C PRO A 12 9.56 14.29 33.64
N PHE A 13 8.58 14.90 32.97
CA PHE A 13 7.47 14.21 32.31
C PHE A 13 7.90 13.43 31.06
N LEU A 14 8.85 13.93 30.28
CA LEU A 14 9.36 13.24 29.09
C LEU A 14 10.26 12.05 29.45
N LEU A 15 10.98 12.14 30.57
CA LEU A 15 11.78 11.03 31.10
C LEU A 15 10.91 9.90 31.67
N SER A 16 9.72 10.20 32.21
CA SER A 16 8.79 9.17 32.70
C SER A 16 8.15 8.38 31.54
N GLN A 17 7.73 9.06 30.46
CA GLN A 17 7.16 8.39 29.28
C GLN A 17 8.20 7.54 28.52
N PHE A 18 9.48 7.94 28.51
CA PHE A 18 10.55 7.13 27.89
C PHE A 18 10.86 5.86 28.70
N ARG A 19 10.73 5.92 30.04
CA ARG A 19 10.97 4.79 30.94
C ARG A 19 9.83 3.77 30.91
N ASP A 20 8.57 4.21 30.77
CA ASP A 20 7.40 3.32 30.64
C ASP A 20 7.30 2.63 29.26
N GLY A 21 7.89 3.23 28.22
CA GLY A 21 8.02 2.59 26.91
C GLY A 21 9.02 1.42 26.88
N LEU A 22 10.05 1.45 27.74
CA LEU A 22 11.08 0.40 27.81
C LEU A 22 10.64 -0.82 28.63
N THR A 23 9.75 -0.67 29.59
CA THR A 23 9.18 -1.79 30.36
C THR A 23 8.12 -2.55 29.57
N ARG A 24 7.26 -1.86 28.78
CA ARG A 24 6.29 -2.54 27.89
C ARG A 24 6.96 -3.34 26.75
N ARG A 25 8.16 -2.97 26.31
CA ARG A 25 8.93 -3.75 25.32
C ARG A 25 9.55 -5.04 25.87
N ARG A 26 9.65 -5.22 27.19
CA ARG A 26 10.10 -6.49 27.78
C ARG A 26 8.95 -7.50 27.89
N GLN A 27 7.72 -7.06 28.15
CA GLN A 27 6.56 -7.95 28.28
C GLN A 27 6.13 -8.58 26.93
N CYS A 28 6.15 -7.82 25.82
CA CYS A 28 5.81 -8.38 24.50
C CYS A 28 6.89 -9.33 23.92
N ARG A 29 8.02 -9.52 24.60
CA ARG A 29 9.09 -10.42 24.16
C ARG A 29 8.93 -11.85 24.69
N THR A 30 8.16 -12.05 25.77
CA THR A 30 7.95 -13.39 26.33
C THR A 30 6.74 -14.10 25.72
N ASP A 31 5.74 -13.37 25.22
CA ASP A 31 4.52 -13.99 24.67
C ASP A 31 4.67 -14.38 23.18
N GLY A 32 5.65 -13.82 22.46
CA GLY A 32 5.97 -14.20 21.08
C GLY A 32 6.81 -15.47 20.94
N LEU A 33 7.37 -16.00 22.03
CA LEU A 33 8.23 -17.20 21.99
C LEU A 33 7.46 -18.52 22.21
N LYS A 34 6.21 -18.47 22.68
CA LYS A 34 5.38 -19.69 22.86
C LYS A 34 4.75 -20.24 21.57
N GLY A 35 4.84 -19.52 20.45
CA GLY A 35 4.26 -19.91 19.16
C GLY A 35 5.23 -20.48 18.11
N MET A 36 6.55 -20.38 18.31
CA MET A 36 7.54 -20.80 17.29
C MET A 36 8.14 -22.20 17.51
N ALA A 37 7.67 -22.95 18.50
CA ALA A 37 8.19 -24.29 18.84
C ALA A 37 7.46 -25.46 18.14
N LYS A 38 6.91 -25.23 16.95
CA LYS A 38 6.55 -26.28 16.00
C LYS A 38 7.18 -26.00 14.65
N SER A 39 8.50 -25.77 14.62
CA SER A 39 9.25 -26.12 13.41
C SER A 39 9.21 -27.64 13.35
N GLU A 40 8.33 -28.19 12.52
CA GLU A 40 8.43 -29.59 12.11
C GLU A 40 9.90 -29.86 11.81
N ALA A 41 10.51 -30.77 12.59
CA ALA A 41 11.85 -31.22 12.29
C ALA A 41 11.85 -31.59 10.80
N PRO A 42 12.81 -31.11 9.99
CA PRO A 42 12.84 -31.40 8.57
C PRO A 42 12.65 -32.90 8.45
N ASN A 43 11.58 -33.32 7.77
CA ASN A 43 11.13 -34.70 7.74
C ASN A 43 12.30 -35.55 7.24
N THR A 44 13.10 -36.09 8.17
CA THR A 44 14.31 -36.86 7.89
C THR A 44 13.87 -38.28 7.56
N GLY A 45 12.99 -38.39 6.56
CA GLY A 45 12.82 -39.64 5.86
C GLY A 45 14.17 -40.10 5.32
N PRO A 46 14.39 -41.41 5.16
CA PRO A 46 15.60 -41.92 4.54
C PRO A 46 15.81 -41.22 3.20
N LEU A 47 16.95 -40.54 3.06
CA LEU A 47 17.33 -39.89 1.81
C LEU A 47 17.27 -40.94 0.71
N SER A 48 16.61 -40.63 -0.42
CA SER A 48 16.59 -41.54 -1.55
C SER A 48 18.03 -41.81 -2.01
N LEU A 49 18.28 -43.02 -2.51
CA LEU A 49 19.58 -43.38 -3.07
C LEU A 49 20.04 -42.37 -4.13
N ASP A 50 19.10 -41.80 -4.88
CA ASP A 50 19.37 -40.76 -5.88
C ASP A 50 19.89 -39.47 -5.23
N ALA A 51 19.29 -39.01 -4.13
CA ALA A 51 19.74 -37.82 -3.42
C ALA A 51 21.16 -38.01 -2.84
N ILE A 52 21.46 -39.22 -2.35
CA ILE A 52 22.81 -39.58 -1.86
C ILE A 52 23.81 -39.56 -3.02
N ALA A 53 23.47 -40.16 -4.17
CA ALA A 53 24.31 -40.19 -5.36
C ALA A 53 24.58 -38.77 -5.91
N GLN A 54 23.55 -37.92 -5.99
CA GLN A 54 23.69 -36.52 -6.39
C GLN A 54 24.60 -35.74 -5.45
N ARG A 55 24.48 -35.95 -4.13
CA ARG A 55 25.35 -35.31 -3.14
C ARG A 55 26.80 -35.76 -3.29
N MET A 56 27.04 -37.05 -3.51
CA MET A 56 28.38 -37.58 -3.77
C MET A 56 28.99 -37.00 -5.06
N ALA A 57 28.20 -36.89 -6.13
CA ALA A 57 28.63 -36.28 -7.39
C ALA A 57 29.03 -34.80 -7.19
N LYS A 58 28.22 -34.01 -6.47
CA LYS A 58 28.55 -32.62 -6.11
C LYS A 58 29.84 -32.51 -5.30
N HIS A 59 30.08 -33.42 -4.35
CA HIS A 59 31.33 -33.45 -3.60
C HIS A 59 32.54 -33.81 -4.47
N ALA A 60 32.39 -34.72 -5.43
CA ALA A 60 33.46 -35.07 -6.37
C ALA A 60 33.81 -33.88 -7.29
N ASP A 61 32.80 -33.20 -7.84
CA ASP A 61 32.99 -31.98 -8.64
C ASP A 61 33.65 -30.87 -7.82
N ALA A 62 33.25 -30.67 -6.56
CA ALA A 62 33.88 -29.69 -5.67
C ALA A 62 35.37 -29.97 -5.44
N ARG A 63 35.77 -31.25 -5.31
CA ARG A 63 37.19 -31.63 -5.20
C ARG A 63 37.97 -31.31 -6.48
N GLN A 64 37.41 -31.65 -7.66
CA GLN A 64 38.04 -31.35 -8.95
C GLN A 64 38.12 -29.84 -9.22
N ALA A 65 37.12 -29.07 -8.80
CA ALA A 65 37.16 -27.61 -8.89
C ALA A 65 38.23 -27.00 -7.98
N GLN A 66 38.43 -27.55 -6.76
CA GLN A 66 39.50 -27.11 -5.87
C GLN A 66 40.89 -27.37 -6.45
N THR A 67 41.14 -28.55 -7.04
CA THR A 67 42.42 -28.81 -7.71
C THR A 67 42.64 -27.89 -8.90
N ALA A 68 41.59 -27.61 -9.68
CA ALA A 68 41.63 -26.65 -10.78
C ALA A 68 42.03 -25.24 -10.31
N LEU A 69 41.46 -24.78 -9.19
CA LEU A 69 41.78 -23.47 -8.60
C LEU A 69 43.21 -23.38 -8.08
N LEU A 70 43.72 -24.45 -7.45
CA LEU A 70 45.10 -24.51 -6.97
C LEU A 70 46.08 -24.45 -8.14
N LYS A 71 45.86 -25.23 -9.21
CA LYS A 71 46.66 -25.18 -10.45
C LYS A 71 46.66 -23.79 -11.08
N LYS A 72 45.48 -23.17 -11.20
CA LYS A 72 45.34 -21.80 -11.73
C LYS A 72 46.11 -20.77 -10.90
N ARG A 73 46.15 -20.91 -9.57
CA ARG A 73 46.95 -20.05 -8.68
C ARG A 73 48.46 -20.30 -8.80
N GLY A 74 48.87 -21.54 -9.07
CA GLY A 74 50.27 -21.91 -9.31
C GLY A 74 50.77 -21.60 -10.72
N GLY A 75 49.92 -21.10 -11.63
CA GLY A 75 50.27 -20.87 -13.05
C GLY A 75 50.24 -22.13 -13.92
N GLU A 76 49.83 -23.28 -13.38
CA GLU A 76 49.66 -24.52 -14.14
C GLU A 76 48.33 -24.52 -14.92
N THR A 77 48.31 -25.19 -16.07
CA THR A 77 47.09 -25.31 -16.89
C THR A 77 46.20 -26.46 -16.39
N PRO A 78 44.95 -26.21 -15.95
CA PRO A 78 44.06 -27.28 -15.47
C PRO A 78 43.63 -28.22 -16.60
N THR A 79 43.42 -29.50 -16.27
CA THR A 79 42.94 -30.51 -17.23
C THR A 79 41.52 -30.18 -17.73
N ALA A 80 41.10 -30.74 -18.87
CA ALA A 80 39.76 -30.48 -19.42
C ALA A 80 38.64 -30.84 -18.42
N ARG A 81 38.76 -32.00 -17.75
CA ARG A 81 37.81 -32.45 -16.73
C ARG A 81 37.74 -31.50 -15.53
N GLU A 82 38.90 -31.00 -15.07
CA GLU A 82 38.99 -30.01 -14.00
C GLU A 82 38.37 -28.66 -14.39
N ARG A 83 38.55 -28.22 -15.64
CA ARG A 83 37.93 -26.98 -16.15
C ARG A 83 36.41 -27.07 -16.21
N GLU A 84 35.87 -28.20 -16.67
CA GLU A 84 34.41 -28.42 -16.69
C GLU A 84 33.82 -28.51 -15.28
N ALA A 85 34.47 -29.25 -14.38
CA ALA A 85 34.08 -29.33 -12.98
C ALA A 85 34.11 -27.97 -12.30
N LEU A 86 35.15 -27.16 -12.56
CA LEU A 86 35.23 -25.79 -12.08
C LEU A 86 34.06 -24.93 -12.58
N LYS A 87 33.73 -25.00 -13.88
CA LYS A 87 32.60 -24.25 -14.46
C LYS A 87 31.25 -24.64 -13.85
N ARG A 88 31.03 -25.94 -13.59
CA ARG A 88 29.82 -26.41 -12.89
C ARG A 88 29.77 -25.89 -11.47
N TRP A 89 30.87 -26.00 -10.73
CA TRP A 89 30.97 -25.52 -9.36
C TRP A 89 30.78 -24.00 -9.23
N GLU A 90 31.35 -23.21 -10.15
CA GLU A 90 31.16 -21.76 -10.21
C GLU A 90 29.69 -21.40 -10.45
N ARG A 91 29.02 -22.07 -11.39
CA ARG A 91 27.58 -21.87 -11.65
C ARG A 91 26.73 -22.19 -10.41
N ASP A 92 26.97 -23.34 -9.77
CA ASP A 92 26.24 -23.75 -8.57
C ASP A 92 26.46 -22.74 -7.43
N ARG A 93 27.68 -22.23 -7.28
CA ARG A 93 28.00 -21.22 -6.27
C ARG A 93 27.32 -19.87 -6.56
N GLU A 94 27.30 -19.44 -7.82
CA GLU A 94 26.59 -18.22 -8.24
C GLU A 94 25.08 -18.35 -8.00
N GLU A 95 24.50 -19.51 -8.27
CA GLU A 95 23.09 -19.79 -8.01
C GLU A 95 22.78 -19.73 -6.51
N LEU A 96 23.60 -20.37 -5.65
CA LEU A 96 23.47 -20.28 -4.20
C LEU A 96 23.61 -18.85 -3.68
N HIS A 97 24.60 -18.11 -4.19
CA HIS A 97 24.73 -16.69 -3.84
C HIS A 97 23.51 -15.89 -4.29
N ARG A 98 22.99 -16.12 -5.50
CA ARG A 98 21.79 -15.45 -6.01
C ARG A 98 20.60 -15.73 -5.11
N GLU A 99 20.38 -16.98 -4.73
CA GLU A 99 19.31 -17.37 -3.81
C GLU A 99 19.46 -16.68 -2.44
N TYR A 100 20.67 -16.65 -1.88
CA TYR A 100 20.97 -15.94 -0.64
C TYR A 100 20.67 -14.44 -0.74
N TYR A 101 21.10 -13.78 -1.81
CA TYR A 101 20.83 -12.35 -2.02
C TYR A 101 19.33 -12.07 -2.19
N LEU A 102 18.60 -12.93 -2.90
CA LEU A 102 17.16 -12.75 -3.12
C LEU A 102 16.31 -13.04 -1.87
N SER A 103 16.78 -13.92 -0.99
CA SER A 103 16.08 -14.27 0.25
C SER A 103 16.26 -13.23 1.38
N SER A 104 17.27 -12.35 1.29
CA SER A 104 17.57 -11.37 2.34
C SER A 104 17.78 -9.95 1.79
N ILE A 105 16.88 -9.48 0.93
CA ILE A 105 16.99 -8.12 0.37
C ILE A 105 16.69 -7.08 1.47
N PRO A 106 17.59 -6.12 1.75
CA PRO A 106 17.30 -5.04 2.69
C PRO A 106 16.10 -4.22 2.20
N LYS A 107 15.19 -3.89 3.11
CA LYS A 107 13.95 -3.15 2.78
C LYS A 107 14.23 -1.83 2.07
N GLY A 108 15.30 -1.10 2.43
CA GLY A 108 15.68 0.14 1.75
C GLY A 108 15.97 -0.04 0.26
N VAL A 109 16.64 -1.13 -0.12
CA VAL A 109 16.92 -1.46 -1.52
C VAL A 109 15.62 -1.77 -2.26
N TYR A 110 14.74 -2.56 -1.65
CA TYR A 110 13.42 -2.83 -2.21
C TYR A 110 12.59 -1.56 -2.41
N LEU A 111 12.58 -0.65 -1.44
CA LEU A 111 11.86 0.61 -1.55
C LEU A 111 12.38 1.47 -2.71
N ALA A 112 13.71 1.57 -2.85
CA ALA A 112 14.35 2.25 -3.98
C ALA A 112 13.96 1.62 -5.33
N MET A 113 13.95 0.29 -5.43
CA MET A 113 13.52 -0.42 -6.66
C MET A 113 12.03 -0.26 -6.94
N SER A 114 11.18 -0.28 -5.91
CA SER A 114 9.73 -0.21 -6.06
C SER A 114 9.22 1.21 -6.36
N GLY A 115 10.00 2.25 -6.06
CA GLY A 115 9.57 3.64 -6.15
C GLY A 115 8.43 4.01 -5.19
N ARG A 116 8.21 3.23 -4.12
CA ARG A 116 7.12 3.43 -3.15
C ARG A 116 7.65 3.89 -1.79
N GLN A 117 6.81 4.62 -1.06
CA GLN A 117 7.11 5.03 0.31
C GLN A 117 7.02 3.84 1.28
N ALA A 118 7.87 3.84 2.31
CA ALA A 118 7.93 2.76 3.31
C ALA A 118 6.58 2.51 4.00
N ARG A 119 5.84 3.58 4.31
CA ARG A 119 4.53 3.51 4.95
C ARG A 119 3.53 2.76 4.08
N THR A 120 3.40 3.12 2.80
CA THR A 120 2.50 2.46 1.85
C THR A 120 2.82 0.97 1.71
N VAL A 121 4.11 0.62 1.61
CA VAL A 121 4.53 -0.79 1.50
C VAL A 121 4.19 -1.57 2.77
N ASN A 122 4.36 -0.98 3.95
CA ASN A 122 3.97 -1.62 5.21
C ASN A 122 2.45 -1.80 5.32
N GLU A 123 1.68 -0.78 4.99
CA GLU A 123 0.22 -0.82 4.99
C GLU A 123 -0.30 -1.88 4.02
N GLN A 124 0.28 -1.99 2.83
CA GLN A 124 -0.02 -3.05 1.86
C GLN A 124 0.34 -4.43 2.41
N GLY A 125 1.49 -4.56 3.07
CA GLY A 125 1.92 -5.80 3.71
C GLY A 125 0.92 -6.29 4.75
N VAL A 126 0.44 -5.39 5.61
CA VAL A 126 -0.57 -5.70 6.63
C VAL A 126 -1.94 -5.97 5.98
N ARG A 127 -2.36 -5.12 5.04
CA ARG A 127 -3.70 -5.20 4.41
C ARG A 127 -3.88 -6.47 3.58
N TYR A 128 -2.85 -6.91 2.86
CA TYR A 128 -2.92 -8.04 1.95
C TYR A 128 -2.24 -9.31 2.49
N GLY A 129 -1.66 -9.26 3.69
CA GLY A 129 -0.94 -10.38 4.28
C GLY A 129 0.32 -10.76 3.51
N LEU A 130 1.02 -9.77 2.93
CA LEU A 130 2.25 -10.00 2.16
C LEU A 130 3.47 -9.96 3.09
N PRO A 131 4.47 -10.85 2.91
CA PRO A 131 5.63 -10.98 3.80
C PRO A 131 6.69 -9.88 3.54
N ILE A 132 6.30 -8.61 3.66
CA ILE A 132 7.13 -7.43 3.35
C ILE A 132 7.33 -6.47 4.53
N THR A 133 6.77 -6.78 5.69
CA THR A 133 6.80 -5.90 6.88
C THR A 133 8.16 -5.88 7.58
N GLY A 134 8.99 -6.92 7.40
CA GLY A 134 10.33 -7.06 7.99
C GLY A 134 11.37 -6.04 7.52
N ARG A 135 12.54 -6.04 8.19
CA ARG A 135 13.73 -5.24 7.81
C ARG A 135 14.41 -5.78 6.55
N HIS A 136 14.36 -7.09 6.37
CA HIS A 136 14.76 -7.78 5.16
C HIS A 136 13.52 -8.44 4.57
N ILE A 137 13.44 -8.49 3.25
CA ILE A 137 12.34 -9.09 2.50
C ILE A 137 12.89 -10.33 1.80
N ASN A 138 12.22 -11.46 2.01
CA ASN A 138 12.46 -12.66 1.22
C ASN A 138 11.66 -12.54 -0.09
N LEU A 139 12.35 -12.24 -1.18
CA LEU A 139 11.72 -11.95 -2.46
C LEU A 139 10.98 -13.16 -3.05
N PRO A 140 11.54 -14.40 -3.05
CA PRO A 140 10.80 -15.60 -3.41
C PRO A 140 9.47 -15.77 -2.67
N ASP A 141 9.46 -15.62 -1.34
CA ASP A 141 8.24 -15.76 -0.54
C ASP A 141 7.23 -14.65 -0.84
N TYR A 142 7.71 -13.42 -1.04
CA TYR A 142 6.87 -12.30 -1.46
C TYR A 142 6.22 -12.53 -2.81
N ILE A 143 6.99 -12.96 -3.83
CA ILE A 143 6.49 -13.23 -5.18
C ILE A 143 5.46 -14.35 -5.14
N ARG A 144 5.73 -15.44 -4.39
CA ARG A 144 4.77 -16.52 -4.20
C ARG A 144 3.47 -16.01 -3.57
N ALA A 145 3.57 -15.28 -2.45
CA ALA A 145 2.40 -14.72 -1.76
C ALA A 145 1.61 -13.74 -2.66
N MET A 146 2.30 -12.97 -3.50
CA MET A 146 1.69 -12.08 -4.48
C MET A 146 0.93 -12.86 -5.57
N HIS A 147 1.52 -13.91 -6.13
CA HIS A 147 0.83 -14.77 -7.10
C HIS A 147 -0.37 -15.49 -6.48
N ASP A 148 -0.24 -15.99 -5.24
CA ASP A 148 -1.34 -16.60 -4.51
C ASP A 148 -2.45 -15.58 -4.22
N PHE A 149 -2.09 -14.33 -3.93
CA PHE A 149 -3.05 -13.23 -3.77
C PHE A 149 -3.78 -12.96 -5.09
N LEU A 150 -3.08 -12.85 -6.22
CA LEU A 150 -3.69 -12.63 -7.54
C LEU A 150 -4.60 -13.81 -7.95
N ALA A 151 -4.16 -15.04 -7.72
CA ALA A 151 -4.94 -16.23 -8.03
C ALA A 151 -6.24 -16.28 -7.21
N ARG A 152 -6.16 -16.00 -5.90
CA ARG A 152 -7.33 -15.94 -5.01
C ARG A 152 -8.31 -14.84 -5.40
N ASN A 153 -7.81 -13.69 -5.83
CA ASN A 153 -8.63 -12.52 -6.16
C ASN A 153 -8.99 -12.40 -7.64
N LYS A 154 -8.66 -13.39 -8.49
CA LYS A 154 -8.88 -13.36 -9.95
C LYS A 154 -10.30 -12.92 -10.34
N LYS A 155 -11.34 -13.40 -9.64
CA LYS A 155 -12.74 -13.04 -9.94
C LYS A 155 -13.08 -11.58 -9.59
N GLN A 156 -12.53 -11.04 -8.50
CA GLN A 156 -12.76 -9.65 -8.11
C GLN A 156 -11.95 -8.70 -9.00
N LEU A 157 -10.71 -9.07 -9.30
CA LEU A 157 -9.84 -8.36 -10.23
C LEU A 157 -10.38 -8.40 -11.67
N ALA A 158 -11.07 -9.46 -12.09
CA ALA A 158 -11.74 -9.52 -13.39
C ALA A 158 -13.01 -8.66 -13.45
N ARG A 159 -13.64 -8.36 -12.31
CA ARG A 159 -14.81 -7.46 -12.22
C ARG A 159 -14.43 -5.99 -12.18
N HIS A 160 -13.27 -5.67 -11.59
CA HIS A 160 -12.71 -4.32 -11.49
C HIS A 160 -11.60 -4.04 -12.51
N GLY A 161 -11.19 -5.05 -13.28
CA GLY A 161 -10.34 -4.89 -14.44
C GLY A 161 -11.14 -4.10 -15.46
N ASP A 162 -10.90 -2.81 -15.49
CA ASP A 162 -11.68 -1.82 -16.20
C ASP A 162 -12.05 -2.24 -17.63
N PRO A 163 -13.18 -1.73 -18.16
CA PRO A 163 -13.53 -1.78 -19.58
C PRO A 163 -12.42 -1.26 -20.52
N GLU A 164 -11.36 -0.62 -20.04
CA GLU A 164 -10.30 -0.04 -20.87
C GLU A 164 -9.04 -0.89 -21.09
N GLY A 165 -8.90 -2.05 -20.44
CA GLY A 165 -7.62 -2.77 -20.49
C GLY A 165 -7.70 -4.29 -20.39
N GLY A 166 -7.98 -4.95 -21.51
CA GLY A 166 -7.43 -6.29 -21.78
C GLY A 166 -8.37 -7.47 -21.57
N GLY A 167 -9.29 -7.66 -22.52
CA GLY A 167 -9.90 -8.95 -22.84
C GLY A 167 -10.19 -9.00 -24.33
N VAL A 168 -9.45 -9.84 -25.07
CA VAL A 168 -9.35 -9.89 -26.55
C VAL A 168 -10.64 -10.39 -27.26
N GLU A 169 -11.80 -10.41 -26.59
CA GLU A 169 -13.00 -11.06 -27.15
C GLU A 169 -14.22 -10.16 -27.41
N GLN A 170 -14.21 -8.87 -27.04
CA GLN A 170 -15.27 -7.95 -27.47
C GLN A 170 -14.69 -6.57 -27.81
N ALA A 171 -14.30 -6.41 -29.07
CA ALA A 171 -13.96 -5.12 -29.65
C ALA A 171 -15.21 -4.26 -29.80
N THR A 172 -15.68 -3.66 -28.71
CA THR A 172 -16.49 -2.45 -28.81
C THR A 172 -15.54 -1.31 -29.17
N THR A 173 -15.73 -0.75 -30.36
CA THR A 173 -14.81 0.24 -30.91
C THR A 173 -14.77 1.50 -30.02
N ILE A 174 -13.67 2.26 -30.05
CA ILE A 174 -13.55 3.55 -29.33
C ILE A 174 -14.74 4.48 -29.63
N ALA A 175 -15.30 4.37 -30.83
CA ALA A 175 -16.49 5.09 -31.25
C ALA A 175 -17.74 4.75 -30.43
N GLU A 176 -17.96 3.47 -30.10
CA GLU A 176 -19.11 3.03 -29.30
C GLU A 176 -19.03 3.55 -27.85
N ARG A 177 -17.82 3.62 -27.29
CA ARG A 177 -17.61 4.21 -25.95
C ARG A 177 -17.91 5.71 -25.94
N LEU A 178 -17.50 6.42 -26.99
CA LEU A 178 -17.84 7.83 -27.16
C LEU A 178 -19.34 8.04 -27.33
N GLN A 179 -20.04 7.14 -28.02
CA GLN A 179 -21.49 7.20 -28.17
C GLN A 179 -22.19 6.97 -26.83
N LEU A 180 -21.77 5.97 -26.04
CA LEU A 180 -22.31 5.73 -24.70
C LEU A 180 -22.05 6.91 -23.75
N ALA A 181 -20.85 7.51 -23.80
CA ALA A 181 -20.52 8.70 -23.02
C ALA A 181 -21.35 9.93 -23.43
N LYS A 182 -21.74 10.03 -24.70
CA LYS A 182 -22.67 11.08 -25.18
C LYS A 182 -24.10 10.81 -24.71
N ALA A 183 -24.59 9.56 -24.85
CA ALA A 183 -25.92 9.17 -24.42
C ALA A 183 -26.14 9.41 -22.92
N THR A 184 -25.17 9.02 -22.09
CA THR A 184 -25.20 9.28 -20.64
C THR A 184 -25.19 10.77 -20.30
N ARG A 185 -24.43 11.60 -21.03
CA ARG A 185 -24.47 13.06 -20.87
C ARG A 185 -25.82 13.66 -21.26
N GLU A 186 -26.44 13.16 -22.32
CA GLU A 186 -27.76 13.59 -22.76
C GLU A 186 -28.84 13.16 -21.77
N GLU A 187 -28.75 11.95 -21.21
CA GLU A 187 -29.65 11.48 -20.16
C GLU A 187 -29.55 12.35 -18.91
N ILE A 188 -28.33 12.69 -18.46
CA ILE A 188 -28.14 13.61 -17.33
C ILE A 188 -28.75 14.99 -17.62
N LYS A 189 -28.59 15.51 -18.84
CA LYS A 189 -29.20 16.79 -19.23
C LYS A 189 -30.73 16.72 -19.20
N LEU A 190 -31.32 15.67 -19.75
CA LEU A 190 -32.77 15.47 -19.73
C LEU A 190 -33.30 15.38 -18.30
N ARG A 191 -32.64 14.61 -17.42
CA ARG A 191 -33.02 14.54 -16.01
C ARG A 191 -32.87 15.88 -15.26
N MET A 192 -31.93 16.73 -15.68
CA MET A 192 -31.83 18.10 -15.16
C MET A 192 -32.93 19.02 -15.69
N GLU A 193 -33.34 18.88 -16.95
CA GLU A 193 -34.46 19.63 -17.54
C GLU A 193 -35.80 19.20 -16.95
N LEU A 194 -35.95 17.92 -16.60
CA LEU A 194 -37.11 17.38 -15.89
C LEU A 194 -37.15 17.74 -14.39
N GLY A 195 -36.12 18.42 -13.88
CA GLY A 195 -36.05 18.83 -12.47
C GLY A 195 -35.70 17.70 -11.49
N GLU A 196 -35.36 16.50 -11.96
CA GLU A 196 -34.98 15.37 -11.10
C GLU A 196 -33.59 15.55 -10.48
N LEU A 197 -32.71 16.33 -11.13
CA LEU A 197 -31.32 16.54 -10.72
C LEU A 197 -31.00 18.02 -10.58
N VAL A 198 -30.56 18.43 -9.38
CA VAL A 198 -30.06 19.79 -9.10
C VAL A 198 -28.53 19.81 -9.17
N ARG A 199 -27.95 20.89 -9.73
CA ARG A 199 -26.49 21.07 -9.74
C ARG A 199 -26.00 21.32 -8.33
N VAL A 200 -24.94 20.61 -7.93
CA VAL A 200 -24.27 20.80 -6.64
C VAL A 200 -23.81 22.25 -6.45
N ALA A 201 -23.33 22.92 -7.50
CA ALA A 201 -22.94 24.33 -7.44
C ALA A 201 -24.10 25.26 -7.04
N THR A 202 -25.31 24.99 -7.55
CA THR A 202 -26.53 25.74 -7.19
C THR A 202 -26.86 25.52 -5.70
N ILE A 203 -26.77 24.28 -5.22
CA ILE A 203 -26.97 23.97 -3.79
C ILE A 203 -25.98 24.76 -2.91
N HIS A 204 -24.71 24.83 -3.30
CA HIS A 204 -23.71 25.61 -2.58
C HIS A 204 -24.05 27.10 -2.54
N GLU A 205 -24.43 27.70 -3.67
CA GLU A 205 -24.78 29.12 -3.73
C GLU A 205 -25.94 29.48 -2.79
N HIS A 206 -26.99 28.65 -2.76
CA HIS A 206 -28.12 28.89 -1.87
C HIS A 206 -27.78 28.63 -0.40
N LEU A 207 -26.95 27.62 -0.11
CA LEU A 207 -26.48 27.36 1.25
C LEU A 207 -25.65 28.53 1.80
N GLU A 208 -24.82 29.15 0.95
CA GLU A 208 -24.08 30.36 1.30
C GLU A 208 -25.04 31.52 1.64
N LYS A 209 -26.08 31.76 0.83
CA LYS A 209 -27.12 32.78 1.11
C LYS A 209 -27.83 32.53 2.44
N ILE A 210 -28.26 31.29 2.68
CA ILE A 210 -28.89 30.85 3.93
C ILE A 210 -27.97 31.12 5.13
N SER A 211 -26.69 30.75 5.02
CA SER A 211 -25.70 30.95 6.09
C SER A 211 -25.48 32.43 6.41
N ALA A 212 -25.48 33.29 5.38
CA ALA A 212 -25.32 34.73 5.54
C ALA A 212 -26.54 35.38 6.22
N SER A 213 -27.76 34.96 5.88
CA SER A 213 -28.99 35.43 6.54
C SER A 213 -29.06 35.03 8.01
N LEU A 214 -28.73 33.77 8.33
CA LEU A 214 -28.64 33.31 9.72
C LEU A 214 -27.63 34.12 10.54
N ARG A 215 -26.43 34.36 9.97
CA ARG A 215 -25.40 35.14 10.65
C ARG A 215 -25.88 36.57 10.95
N ARG A 216 -26.50 37.24 9.98
CA ARG A 216 -27.08 38.59 10.15
C ARG A 216 -28.13 38.62 11.28
N ALA A 217 -29.02 37.62 11.32
CA ALA A 217 -30.01 37.51 12.39
C ALA A 217 -29.37 37.32 13.76
N CYS A 218 -28.36 36.44 13.88
CA CYS A 218 -27.63 36.24 15.13
C CYS A 218 -26.93 37.50 15.64
N GLU A 219 -26.28 38.27 14.77
CA GLU A 219 -25.63 39.54 15.12
C GLU A 219 -26.64 40.58 15.62
N LEU A 220 -27.83 40.63 15.01
CA LEU A 220 -28.91 41.53 15.42
C LEU A 220 -29.55 41.13 16.75
N ILE A 221 -29.67 39.82 17.02
CA ILE A 221 -30.15 39.31 18.32
C ILE A 221 -29.15 39.65 19.43
N GLN A 222 -27.85 39.42 19.19
CA GLN A 222 -26.79 39.71 20.17
C GLN A 222 -26.71 41.20 20.52
N SER A 223 -27.04 42.09 19.59
CA SER A 223 -26.92 43.54 19.79
C SER A 223 -28.14 44.19 20.46
N LYS A 224 -29.36 43.65 20.30
CA LYS A 224 -30.59 44.36 20.71
C LYS A 224 -31.45 43.67 21.77
N GLY A 225 -31.24 42.41 22.12
CA GLY A 225 -31.77 41.76 23.33
C GLY A 225 -33.29 41.84 23.62
N ASP A 226 -34.11 42.37 22.71
CA ASP A 226 -35.50 42.75 22.93
C ASP A 226 -36.45 41.98 22.00
N LYS A 227 -37.76 42.12 22.22
CA LYS A 227 -38.83 41.50 21.41
C LYS A 227 -38.67 41.72 19.89
N ALA A 228 -38.03 42.82 19.48
CA ALA A 228 -37.69 43.13 18.09
C ALA A 228 -36.69 42.13 17.46
N SER A 229 -35.88 41.44 18.26
CA SER A 229 -34.93 40.42 17.81
C SER A 229 -35.61 39.15 17.32
N PHE A 230 -36.82 38.85 17.80
CA PHE A 230 -37.62 37.71 17.32
C PHE A 230 -38.22 37.98 15.93
N GLU A 231 -38.66 39.20 15.64
CA GLU A 231 -39.19 39.57 14.31
C GLU A 231 -38.10 39.46 13.23
N ILE A 232 -36.85 39.80 13.57
CA ILE A 232 -35.70 39.67 12.67
C ILE A 232 -35.33 38.20 12.41
N LEU A 233 -35.45 37.34 13.43
CA LEU A 233 -35.22 35.91 13.26
C LEU A 233 -36.30 35.26 12.40
N ASP A 234 -37.57 35.63 12.61
CA ASP A 234 -38.70 35.15 11.82
C ASP A 234 -38.56 35.56 10.35
N GLU A 235 -38.10 36.79 10.08
CA GLU A 235 -37.80 37.25 8.72
C GLU A 235 -36.65 36.47 8.07
N ALA A 236 -35.57 36.20 8.81
CA ALA A 236 -34.47 35.38 8.29
C ALA A 236 -34.91 33.93 8.03
N ILE A 237 -35.78 33.36 8.86
CA ILE A 237 -36.35 32.03 8.62
C ILE A 237 -37.22 32.03 7.36
N LYS A 238 -38.06 33.05 7.14
CA LYS A 238 -38.84 33.19 5.90
C LYS A 238 -37.96 33.31 4.67
N GLU A 239 -36.86 34.07 4.75
CA GLU A 239 -35.87 34.17 3.67
C GLU A 239 -35.23 32.80 3.36
N ILE A 240 -34.93 32.01 4.39
CA ILE A 240 -34.38 30.65 4.24
C ILE A 240 -35.40 29.71 3.60
N VAL A 241 -36.64 29.72 4.08
CA VAL A 241 -37.74 28.89 3.52
C VAL A 241 -37.96 29.24 2.05
N THR A 242 -38.03 30.53 1.71
CA THR A 242 -38.16 30.99 0.32
C THR A 242 -36.97 30.54 -0.55
N ASN A 243 -35.74 30.60 -0.02
CA ASN A 243 -34.57 30.10 -0.71
C ASN A 243 -34.56 28.57 -0.90
N ILE A 244 -35.15 27.81 0.04
CA ILE A 244 -35.30 26.35 -0.09
C ILE A 244 -36.39 26.02 -1.11
N GLU A 245 -37.52 26.72 -1.09
CA GLU A 245 -38.62 26.54 -2.04
C GLU A 245 -38.15 26.82 -3.47
N THR A 246 -37.39 27.89 -3.70
CA THR A 246 -36.79 28.20 -5.01
C THR A 246 -35.72 27.20 -5.47
N MET A 247 -35.13 26.42 -4.56
CA MET A 247 -34.25 25.29 -4.93
C MET A 247 -35.01 24.03 -5.31
N THR A 248 -36.22 23.86 -4.76
CA THR A 248 -36.98 22.59 -4.85
C THR A 248 -38.02 22.63 -5.96
N ASP A 249 -38.45 23.83 -6.37
CA ASP A 249 -39.41 24.03 -7.46
C ASP A 249 -38.72 24.58 -8.72
N PRO A 250 -38.38 23.72 -9.70
CA PRO A 250 -37.64 24.12 -10.90
C PRO A 250 -38.45 25.01 -11.85
N ASP A 251 -39.79 25.03 -11.71
CA ASP A 251 -40.71 25.82 -12.55
C ASP A 251 -40.87 27.28 -12.07
N LEU A 252 -40.44 27.58 -10.84
CA LEU A 252 -40.39 28.92 -10.26
C LEU A 252 -39.06 29.62 -10.61
N LYS A 253 -38.73 29.68 -11.90
CA LYS A 253 -37.77 30.67 -12.40
C LYS A 253 -38.52 31.95 -12.78
N PRO A 254 -38.18 33.13 -12.21
CA PRO A 254 -38.64 34.41 -12.73
C PRO A 254 -38.09 34.69 -14.14
#